data_AF-A0A0A9VQV6-F1
#
_entry.id   AF-A0A0A9VQV6-F1
#
_cell.length_a   1.000
_cell.length_b   1.000
_cell.length_c   1.000
_cell.angle_alpha   90.00
_cell.angle_beta   90.00
_cell.angle_gamma   90.00
#
_symmetry.space_group_name_H-M   'P 1'
#
loop_
_entity.id
_entity.type
_entity.pdbx_description
1 polymer ?
#
loop_
_entity_poly.entity_id
_entity_poly.type
_entity_poly.pdbx_seq_one_letter_code
_entity_poly.pdbx_strand_id
1 'polypeptide(L)'
;MRKMLTPFVLVVVLLIGPSKGDWPWPNPVENLAISFHNPELFWWLLDWFIPNSLIEENVFFYSYTRRNYEVPEQLWINNEMALANSNFDVTKKTKIVVHGYTADYTGTSAQGPKKEYLTYEDVNVITLDFGNINHDPPIFFYYTAAKSYKIGRFLGQFVVFLIEQGV
;
A
#
# COMPACT_ATOMS: atom_id res chain seq x y z
N MET A 1 -6.83 3.14 26.66
CA MET A 1 -5.62 2.84 25.84
C MET A 1 -4.93 1.50 26.16
N ARG A 2 -5.48 0.60 26.98
CA ARG A 2 -4.78 -0.62 27.44
C ARG A 2 -5.19 -1.94 26.75
N LYS A 3 -6.10 -1.90 25.77
CA LYS A 3 -6.69 -3.10 25.15
C LYS A 3 -6.01 -3.58 23.85
N MET A 4 -5.21 -2.74 23.19
CA MET A 4 -4.51 -3.12 21.94
C MET A 4 -3.12 -3.75 22.16
N LEU A 5 -2.43 -3.41 23.25
CA LEU A 5 -1.09 -3.92 23.53
C LEU A 5 -1.09 -5.39 23.99
N THR A 6 -2.12 -5.81 24.72
CA THR A 6 -2.28 -7.18 25.23
C THR A 6 -2.45 -8.24 24.13
N PRO A 7 -3.30 -8.05 23.09
CA PRO A 7 -3.38 -9.01 21.99
C PRO A 7 -2.11 -9.02 21.13
N PHE A 8 -1.44 -7.87 20.97
CA PHE A 8 -0.19 -7.78 20.21
C PHE A 8 0.95 -8.57 20.87
N VAL A 9 1.08 -8.48 22.20
CA VAL A 9 2.06 -9.27 22.98
C VAL A 9 1.74 -10.76 22.93
N LEU A 10 0.45 -11.14 22.96
CA LEU A 10 0.05 -12.56 22.92
C LEU A 10 0.35 -13.22 21.56
N VAL A 11 0.16 -12.48 20.45
CA VAL A 11 0.50 -12.97 19.09
C VAL A 11 2.01 -13.09 18.92
N VAL A 12 2.80 -12.14 19.45
CA VAL A 12 4.26 -12.26 19.45
C VAL A 12 4.71 -13.51 20.21
N VAL A 13 4.10 -13.83 21.35
CA VAL A 13 4.44 -15.02 22.15
C VAL A 13 4.06 -16.34 21.44
N LEU A 14 2.99 -16.38 20.65
CA LEU A 14 2.60 -17.57 19.86
C LEU A 14 3.48 -17.81 18.62
N LEU A 15 4.29 -16.83 18.23
CA LEU A 15 5.25 -16.91 17.11
C LEU A 15 6.66 -17.34 17.55
N ILE A 16 6.89 -17.53 18.85
CA ILE A 16 8.15 -17.99 19.45
C ILE A 16 7.92 -19.40 20.02
N GLY A 17 7.96 -20.40 19.15
CA GLY A 17 8.07 -21.80 19.56
C GLY A 17 9.51 -22.27 19.35
N PRO A 18 10.11 -23.04 20.28
CA PRO A 18 11.44 -23.58 20.06
C PRO A 18 11.42 -24.45 18.79
N SER A 19 12.20 -24.08 17.78
CA SER A 19 12.45 -24.96 16.64
C SER A 19 13.17 -26.18 17.15
N LYS A 20 12.66 -27.39 16.85
CA LYS A 20 13.33 -28.65 17.18
C LYS A 20 14.69 -28.72 16.47
N GLY A 21 15.73 -28.28 17.15
CA GLY A 21 17.12 -28.49 16.77
C GLY A 21 17.79 -29.35 17.84
N ASP A 22 17.96 -30.64 17.56
CA ASP A 22 18.73 -31.54 18.40
C ASP A 22 20.25 -31.29 18.20
N TRP A 23 20.93 -30.78 19.23
CA TRP A 23 22.35 -31.07 19.63
C TRP A 23 23.56 -30.69 18.73
N PRO A 24 24.75 -30.31 19.26
CA PRO A 24 25.06 -29.49 20.45
C PRO A 24 25.87 -28.21 20.11
N TRP A 25 25.69 -27.12 20.86
CA TRP A 25 26.74 -26.42 21.62
C TRP A 25 26.06 -25.33 22.49
N PRO A 26 26.60 -25.03 23.69
CA PRO A 26 25.94 -24.20 24.69
C PRO A 26 26.30 -22.73 24.46
N ASN A 27 25.37 -21.89 24.03
CA ASN A 27 25.38 -20.43 24.22
C ASN A 27 24.01 -19.85 23.81
N PRO A 28 23.16 -19.40 24.75
CA PRO A 28 21.86 -18.87 24.41
C PRO A 28 21.95 -17.35 24.25
N VAL A 29 22.12 -16.86 23.02
CA VAL A 29 21.31 -15.75 22.50
C VAL A 29 21.15 -16.01 21.00
N GLU A 30 20.24 -16.94 20.74
CA GLU A 30 19.85 -17.41 19.43
C GLU A 30 19.33 -16.25 18.58
N ASN A 31 19.75 -16.25 17.32
CA ASN A 31 19.05 -15.55 16.25
C ASN A 31 17.55 -15.85 16.39
N LEU A 32 16.73 -14.79 16.55
CA LEU A 32 15.28 -14.85 16.40
C LEU A 32 14.94 -15.25 14.96
N ALA A 33 15.12 -16.52 14.63
CA ALA A 33 14.60 -17.10 13.43
C ALA A 33 13.09 -17.25 13.63
N ILE A 34 12.34 -16.23 13.20
CA ILE A 34 10.90 -16.31 13.06
C ILE A 34 10.62 -17.32 11.94
N SER A 35 10.48 -18.59 12.31
CA SER A 35 10.08 -19.64 11.38
C SER A 35 8.57 -19.79 11.44
N PHE A 36 7.86 -19.16 10.50
CA PHE A 36 6.44 -19.42 10.28
C PHE A 36 6.30 -20.82 9.67
N HIS A 37 6.08 -21.83 10.51
CA HIS A 37 5.88 -23.21 10.06
C HIS A 37 4.56 -23.41 9.28
N ASN A 38 3.75 -22.35 9.13
CA ASN A 38 2.55 -22.32 8.31
C ASN A 38 2.35 -20.93 7.67
N PRO A 39 2.72 -20.73 6.39
CA PRO A 39 2.58 -19.44 5.72
C PRO A 39 1.12 -19.01 5.54
N GLU A 40 0.17 -19.94 5.45
CA GLU A 40 -1.26 -19.62 5.33
C GLU A 40 -1.81 -18.94 6.59
N LEU A 41 -1.36 -19.39 7.76
CA LEU A 41 -1.78 -18.81 9.03
C LEU A 41 -1.25 -17.37 9.21
N PHE A 42 -0.06 -17.08 8.66
CA PHE A 42 0.48 -15.72 8.62
C PHE A 42 -0.39 -14.80 7.76
N TRP A 43 -0.78 -15.22 6.56
CA TRP A 43 -1.67 -14.43 5.71
C TRP A 43 -3.05 -14.23 6.34
N TRP A 44 -3.62 -15.27 6.93
CA TRP A 44 -4.89 -15.19 7.67
C TRP A 44 -4.83 -14.18 8.82
N LEU A 45 -3.73 -14.18 9.60
CA LEU A 45 -3.52 -13.19 10.65
C LEU A 45 -3.41 -11.77 10.08
N LEU A 46 -2.63 -11.57 9.03
CA LEU A 46 -2.52 -10.25 8.41
C LEU A 46 -3.87 -9.76 7.85
N ASP A 47 -4.66 -10.63 7.25
CA ASP A 47 -6.00 -10.30 6.76
C ASP A 47 -6.95 -9.91 7.90
N TRP A 48 -6.84 -10.56 9.06
CA TRP A 48 -7.59 -10.21 10.27
C TRP A 48 -7.19 -8.84 10.82
N PHE A 49 -5.88 -8.56 10.90
CA PHE A 49 -5.37 -7.31 11.48
C PHE A 49 -5.50 -6.10 10.55
N ILE A 50 -5.52 -6.33 9.24
CA ILE A 50 -5.57 -5.29 8.21
C ILE A 50 -6.83 -5.52 7.38
N PRO A 51 -8.02 -5.07 7.81
CA PRO A 51 -9.25 -5.29 7.04
C PRO A 51 -9.18 -4.58 5.68
N ASN A 52 -9.88 -5.10 4.67
CA ASN A 52 -9.89 -4.47 3.33
C ASN A 52 -10.49 -3.05 3.37
N SER A 53 -11.48 -2.81 4.23
CA SER A 53 -12.08 -1.48 4.42
C SER A 53 -11.06 -0.43 4.83
N LEU A 54 -10.02 -0.80 5.59
CA LEU A 54 -8.92 0.11 5.93
C LEU A 54 -8.24 0.65 4.66
N ILE A 55 -8.08 -0.19 3.65
CA ILE A 55 -7.46 0.20 2.38
C ILE A 55 -8.46 0.98 1.52
N GLU A 56 -9.67 0.45 1.35
CA GLU A 56 -10.70 1.04 0.48
C GLU A 56 -11.11 2.45 0.94
N GLU A 57 -11.09 2.73 2.25
CA GLU A 57 -11.47 4.03 2.82
C GLU A 57 -10.31 5.03 2.88
N ASN A 58 -9.05 4.58 2.79
CA ASN A 58 -7.88 5.42 3.04
C ASN A 58 -6.82 5.42 1.93
N VAL A 59 -7.07 4.69 0.83
CA VAL A 59 -6.22 4.69 -0.35
C VAL A 59 -6.94 5.36 -1.50
N PHE A 60 -6.32 6.37 -2.09
CA PHE A 60 -6.94 7.23 -3.10
C PHE A 60 -6.14 7.24 -4.39
N PHE A 61 -6.84 7.43 -5.51
CA PHE A 61 -6.24 7.57 -6.83
C PHE A 61 -6.46 9.00 -7.32
N TYR A 62 -5.38 9.76 -7.50
CA TYR A 62 -5.44 11.14 -7.97
C TYR A 62 -4.89 11.24 -9.39
N SER A 63 -5.74 11.68 -10.32
CA SER A 63 -5.43 11.84 -11.72
C SER A 63 -4.90 13.23 -12.04
N TYR A 64 -3.76 13.27 -12.71
CA TYR A 64 -3.14 14.45 -13.25
C TYR A 64 -2.91 14.30 -14.75
N THR A 65 -3.10 15.40 -15.45
CA THR A 65 -2.74 15.59 -16.85
C THR A 65 -2.13 16.99 -17.01
N ARG A 66 -1.67 17.32 -18.21
CA ARG A 66 -1.25 18.70 -18.51
C ARG A 66 -2.38 19.73 -18.34
N ARG A 67 -3.66 19.31 -18.39
CA ARG A 67 -4.83 20.19 -18.22
C ARG A 67 -5.13 20.53 -16.75
N ASN A 68 -4.79 19.63 -15.83
CA ASN A 68 -5.04 19.76 -14.40
C ASN A 68 -3.75 19.50 -13.61
N TYR A 69 -2.71 20.25 -13.94
CA TYR A 69 -1.35 19.99 -13.48
C TYR A 69 -1.15 20.14 -11.95
N GLU A 70 -1.84 21.12 -11.36
CA GLU A 70 -1.72 21.47 -9.94
C GLU A 70 -2.79 20.79 -9.08
N VAL A 71 -4.04 20.76 -9.55
CA VAL A 71 -5.18 20.23 -8.80
C VAL A 71 -5.62 18.90 -9.43
N PRO A 72 -5.43 17.77 -8.74
CA PRO A 72 -5.85 16.48 -9.28
C PRO A 72 -7.36 16.32 -9.27
N GLU A 73 -7.82 15.38 -10.09
CA GLU A 73 -9.18 14.85 -10.01
C GLU A 73 -9.11 13.46 -9.39
N GLN A 74 -9.92 13.20 -8.37
CA GLN A 74 -9.96 11.88 -7.74
C GLN A 74 -10.73 10.90 -8.63
N LEU A 75 -10.20 9.69 -8.74
CA LEU A 75 -10.84 8.57 -9.43
C LEU A 75 -11.15 7.45 -8.43
N TRP A 76 -12.20 6.69 -8.72
CA TRP A 76 -12.65 5.57 -7.91
C TRP A 76 -12.87 4.34 -8.78
N ILE A 77 -12.59 3.17 -8.21
CA ILE A 77 -12.90 1.88 -8.83
C ILE A 77 -14.41 1.82 -9.07
N ASN A 78 -14.82 1.32 -10.24
CA ASN A 78 -16.22 1.18 -10.68
C ASN A 78 -17.00 2.51 -10.79
N ASN A 79 -16.33 3.67 -10.84
CA ASN A 79 -16.98 4.96 -11.04
C ASN A 79 -16.66 5.53 -12.43
N GLU A 80 -17.34 4.99 -13.44
CA GLU A 80 -17.19 5.40 -14.84
C GLU A 80 -17.50 6.89 -15.06
N MET A 81 -18.49 7.41 -14.31
CA MET A 81 -18.89 8.82 -14.41
C MET A 81 -17.77 9.76 -13.94
N ALA A 82 -17.09 9.44 -12.84
CA ALA A 82 -15.95 10.22 -12.38
C ALA A 82 -14.80 10.19 -13.39
N LEU A 83 -14.54 9.03 -13.99
CA LEU A 83 -13.52 8.88 -15.03
C LEU A 83 -13.86 9.72 -16.27
N ALA A 84 -15.09 9.58 -16.79
CA ALA A 84 -15.57 10.27 -17.99
C ALA A 84 -15.64 11.79 -17.83
N ASN A 85 -15.89 12.28 -16.62
CA ASN A 85 -15.94 13.72 -16.32
C ASN A 85 -14.58 14.31 -15.94
N SER A 86 -13.53 13.49 -15.84
CA SER A 86 -12.18 13.96 -15.54
C SER A 86 -11.42 14.37 -16.80
N ASN A 87 -10.22 14.91 -16.61
CA ASN A 87 -9.26 15.16 -17.68
C ASN A 87 -8.52 13.90 -18.15
N PHE A 88 -8.78 12.73 -17.56
CA PHE A 88 -8.16 11.48 -17.98
C PHE A 88 -8.51 11.13 -19.43
N ASP A 89 -7.50 10.75 -20.22
CA ASP A 89 -7.67 10.39 -21.63
C ASP A 89 -7.27 8.94 -21.85
N VAL A 90 -8.25 8.06 -22.08
CA VAL A 90 -8.02 6.61 -22.26
C VAL A 90 -7.11 6.28 -23.44
N THR A 91 -6.95 7.19 -24.41
CA THR A 91 -6.07 6.97 -25.57
C THR A 91 -4.60 7.26 -25.27
N LYS A 92 -4.30 7.89 -24.12
CA LYS A 92 -2.94 8.25 -23.70
C LYS A 92 -2.36 7.20 -22.77
N LYS A 93 -1.03 7.08 -22.81
CA LYS A 93 -0.30 6.24 -21.86
C LYS A 93 -0.59 6.71 -20.43
N THR A 94 -0.74 5.75 -19.53
CA THR A 94 -0.95 6.02 -18.10
C THR A 94 0.30 5.63 -17.32
N LYS A 95 0.77 6.53 -16.45
CA LYS A 95 1.89 6.32 -15.53
C LYS A 95 1.34 6.33 -14.10
N ILE A 96 1.63 5.29 -13.33
CA ILE A 96 1.22 5.21 -11.93
C ILE A 96 2.43 5.51 -11.04
N VAL A 97 2.29 6.48 -10.14
CA VAL A 97 3.31 6.89 -9.19
C VAL A 97 2.83 6.54 -7.78
N VAL A 98 3.64 5.75 -7.07
CA VAL A 98 3.38 5.33 -5.70
C VAL A 98 4.36 6.09 -4.81
N HIS A 99 3.86 6.88 -3.85
CA HIS A 99 4.72 7.66 -2.97
C HIS A 99 5.50 6.76 -1.98
N GLY A 100 6.52 7.34 -1.35
CA GLY A 100 7.36 6.65 -0.35
C GLY A 100 6.76 6.58 1.06
N TYR A 101 7.56 6.10 2.01
CA TYR A 101 7.22 6.04 3.43
C TYR A 101 7.02 7.45 4.02
N THR A 102 6.03 7.61 4.91
CA THR A 102 5.68 8.89 5.58
C THR A 102 5.32 10.06 4.66
N ALA A 103 5.01 9.78 3.39
CA ALA A 103 4.55 10.75 2.41
C ALA A 103 3.08 10.52 2.06
N ASP A 104 2.51 11.47 1.32
CA ASP A 104 1.20 11.43 0.67
C ASP A 104 1.33 11.87 -0.80
N TYR A 105 0.21 12.02 -1.50
CA TYR A 105 0.19 12.48 -2.90
C TYR A 105 0.80 13.86 -3.14
N THR A 106 0.79 14.76 -2.15
CA THR A 106 1.38 16.11 -2.25
C THR A 106 2.89 16.12 -2.00
N GLY A 107 3.40 15.05 -1.40
CA GLY A 107 4.82 14.88 -1.10
C GLY A 107 5.70 14.82 -2.37
N THR A 108 6.97 15.19 -2.20
CA THR A 108 7.96 15.23 -3.30
C THR A 108 8.15 13.88 -4.00
N SER A 109 7.99 12.77 -3.28
CA SER A 109 8.09 11.43 -3.86
C SER A 109 6.98 11.08 -4.85
N ALA A 110 5.80 11.72 -4.76
CA ALA A 110 4.74 11.64 -5.75
C ALA A 110 4.84 12.77 -6.78
N GLN A 111 4.96 14.01 -6.30
CA GLN A 111 4.90 15.20 -7.14
C GLN A 111 6.12 15.35 -8.06
N GLY A 112 7.31 14.93 -7.62
CA GLY A 112 8.54 14.97 -8.42
C GLY A 112 8.42 14.15 -9.71
N PRO A 113 8.20 12.83 -9.63
CA PRO A 113 7.99 12.01 -10.83
C PRO A 113 6.81 12.49 -11.70
N LYS A 114 5.68 12.87 -11.08
CA LYS A 114 4.53 13.43 -11.81
C LYS A 114 4.92 14.65 -12.63
N LYS A 115 5.68 15.58 -12.04
CA LYS A 115 6.17 16.79 -12.70
C LYS A 115 6.99 16.45 -13.95
N GLU A 116 7.94 15.53 -13.81
CA GLU A 116 8.82 15.15 -14.92
C GLU A 116 8.02 14.46 -16.04
N TYR A 117 7.13 13.50 -15.70
CA TYR A 117 6.31 12.83 -16.70
C TYR A 117 5.45 13.81 -17.50
N LEU A 118 4.75 14.72 -16.83
CA LEU A 118 3.89 15.70 -17.51
C LEU A 118 4.68 16.77 -18.28
N THR A 119 5.92 17.06 -17.86
CA THR A 119 6.81 17.99 -18.56
C THR A 119 7.25 17.41 -19.91
N TYR A 120 7.66 16.14 -19.94
CA TYR A 120 8.27 15.55 -21.13
C TYR A 120 7.30 14.75 -22.02
N GLU A 121 6.21 14.22 -21.48
CA GLU A 121 5.24 13.40 -22.22
C GLU A 121 3.80 13.93 -22.03
N ASP A 122 2.96 13.75 -23.04
CA ASP A 122 1.51 13.99 -22.92
C ASP A 122 0.84 12.68 -22.49
N VAL A 123 0.70 12.49 -21.19
CA VAL A 123 0.27 11.25 -20.54
C VAL A 123 -0.71 11.52 -19.40
N ASN A 124 -1.45 10.50 -18.99
CA ASN A 124 -2.12 10.50 -17.70
C ASN A 124 -1.11 10.09 -16.62
N VAL A 125 -1.10 10.80 -15.50
CA VAL A 125 -0.36 10.39 -14.31
C VAL A 125 -1.34 10.16 -13.18
N ILE A 126 -1.35 8.95 -12.61
CA ILE A 126 -2.11 8.63 -11.41
C ILE A 126 -1.14 8.55 -10.23
N THR A 127 -1.31 9.39 -9.22
CA THR A 127 -0.62 9.21 -7.94
C THR A 127 -1.50 8.38 -7.00
N LEU A 128 -0.95 7.26 -6.52
CA LEU A 128 -1.57 6.45 -5.48
C LEU A 128 -1.25 7.05 -4.11
N ASP A 129 -2.28 7.46 -3.39
CA ASP A 129 -2.16 7.98 -2.03
C ASP A 129 -2.58 6.95 -1.00
N PHE A 130 -1.71 6.62 -0.07
CA PHE A 130 -1.97 5.83 1.11
C PHE A 130 -1.38 6.52 2.37
N GLY A 131 -1.16 7.84 2.31
CA GLY A 131 -0.60 8.65 3.38
C GLY A 131 -1.31 8.44 4.71
N ASN A 132 -2.65 8.44 4.69
CA ASN A 132 -3.51 8.24 5.87
C ASN A 132 -3.20 6.98 6.69
N ILE A 133 -2.63 5.94 6.07
CA ILE A 133 -2.27 4.67 6.72
C ILE A 133 -0.75 4.42 6.76
N ASN A 134 0.05 5.45 6.45
CA ASN A 134 1.51 5.41 6.29
C ASN A 134 2.27 6.33 7.28
N HIS A 135 1.61 6.74 8.37
CA HIS A 135 2.19 7.61 9.41
C HIS A 135 2.49 6.88 10.72
N ASP A 136 2.60 5.55 10.69
CA ASP A 136 3.00 4.80 11.88
C ASP A 136 4.44 5.21 12.29
N PRO A 137 4.75 5.35 13.59
CA PRO A 137 6.11 5.67 14.03
C PRO A 137 7.14 4.71 13.44
N PRO A 138 8.41 5.11 13.21
CA PRO A 138 9.42 4.26 12.54
C PRO A 138 9.61 2.87 13.15
N ILE A 139 9.42 2.73 14.46
CA ILE A 139 9.48 1.45 15.17
C ILE A 139 8.41 0.44 14.68
N PHE A 140 7.35 0.92 14.04
CA PHE A 140 6.25 0.15 13.46
C PHE A 140 6.33 0.06 11.94
N PHE A 141 7.49 0.34 11.32
CA PHE A 141 7.67 0.21 9.86
C PHE A 141 7.21 -1.15 9.31
N TYR A 142 7.45 -2.24 10.04
CA TYR A 142 6.98 -3.58 9.66
C TYR A 142 5.46 -3.68 9.52
N TYR A 143 4.70 -2.96 10.35
CA TYR A 143 3.25 -2.91 10.27
C TYR A 143 2.79 -2.14 9.03
N THR A 144 3.44 -1.02 8.71
CA THR A 144 3.18 -0.28 7.48
C THR A 144 3.52 -1.11 6.24
N ALA A 145 4.68 -1.77 6.24
CA ALA A 145 5.10 -2.67 5.15
C ALA A 145 4.14 -3.85 4.96
N ALA A 146 3.55 -4.38 6.04
CA ALA A 146 2.55 -5.44 5.96
C ALA A 146 1.27 -5.01 5.24
N LYS A 147 0.95 -3.70 5.15
CA LYS A 147 -0.22 -3.20 4.40
C LYS A 147 0.01 -3.24 2.88
N SER A 148 1.26 -3.27 2.42
CA SER A 148 1.62 -3.11 1.00
C SER A 148 0.98 -4.16 0.08
N TYR A 149 0.79 -5.40 0.54
CA TYR A 149 0.16 -6.41 -0.32
C TYR A 149 -1.32 -6.11 -0.59
N LYS A 150 -2.05 -5.53 0.37
CA LYS A 150 -3.45 -5.12 0.15
C LYS A 150 -3.55 -3.85 -0.68
N ILE A 151 -2.65 -2.89 -0.44
CA ILE A 151 -2.53 -1.68 -1.28
C ILE A 151 -2.26 -2.08 -2.73
N GLY A 152 -1.34 -3.03 -2.96
CA GLY A 152 -1.05 -3.57 -4.28
C GLY A 152 -2.24 -4.29 -4.93
N ARG A 153 -3.00 -5.07 -4.16
CA ARG A 153 -4.26 -5.69 -4.66
C ARG A 153 -5.28 -4.63 -5.07
N PHE A 154 -5.49 -3.61 -4.23
CA PHE A 154 -6.43 -2.52 -4.50
C PHE A 154 -6.01 -1.70 -5.73
N LEU A 155 -4.72 -1.41 -5.87
CA LEU A 155 -4.16 -0.82 -7.08
C LEU A 155 -4.41 -1.72 -8.31
N GLY A 156 -4.23 -3.03 -8.19
CA GLY A 156 -4.51 -3.98 -9.27
C GLY A 156 -5.97 -3.94 -9.72
N GLN A 157 -6.92 -3.86 -8.78
CA GLN A 157 -8.35 -3.69 -9.09
C GLN A 157 -8.62 -2.38 -9.83
N PHE A 158 -7.98 -1.29 -9.44
CA PHE A 158 -8.08 -0.02 -10.15
C PHE A 158 -7.50 -0.09 -11.57
N VAL A 159 -6.38 -0.78 -11.77
CA VAL A 159 -5.80 -1.01 -13.10
C VAL A 159 -6.74 -1.84 -13.97
N VAL A 160 -7.36 -2.90 -13.42
CA VAL A 160 -8.37 -3.70 -14.13
C VAL A 160 -9.55 -2.82 -14.56
N PHE A 161 -10.07 -2.00 -13.64
CA PHE A 161 -11.12 -1.03 -13.97
C PHE A 161 -10.70 -0.12 -15.12
N LEU A 162 -9.49 0.47 -15.11
CA LEU A 162 -9.02 1.31 -16.22
C LEU A 162 -8.95 0.56 -17.56
N ILE A 163 -8.49 -0.69 -17.56
CA ILE A 163 -8.43 -1.55 -18.76
C ILE A 163 -9.85 -1.80 -19.31
N GLU A 164 -10.82 -2.06 -18.43
CA GLU A 164 -12.23 -2.24 -18.82
C GLU A 164 -12.83 -0.97 -19.46
N GLN A 165 -12.31 0.21 -19.12
CA GLN A 165 -12.70 1.50 -19.71
C GLN A 165 -11.92 1.86 -20.99
N GLY A 166 -11.01 0.99 -21.45
CA GLY A 166 -10.33 1.12 -22.75
C GLY A 166 -8.95 1.76 -22.72
N VAL A 167 -8.25 1.73 -21.57
CA VAL A 167 -6.82 2.05 -21.45
C VAL A 167 -5.93 1.01 -22.10
#